data_AF-A0A7C5R2Y8-F1
#
_entry.id   AF-A0A7C5R2Y8-F1
#
_cell.length_a   1.000
_cell.length_b   1.000
_cell.length_c   1.000
_cell.angle_alpha   90.00
_cell.angle_beta   90.00
_cell.angle_gamma   90.00
#
_symmetry.space_group_name_H-M   'P 1'
#
loop_
_entity.id
_entity.type
_entity.pdbx_description
1 polymer ?
#
loop_
_entity_poly.entity_id
_entity_poly.type
_entity_poly.pdbx_seq_one_letter_code
_entity_poly.pdbx_strand_id
1 'polypeptide(L)'
;MLAGINVLVAGCRDTYSPKPKGYNRLQLAPHEYVSLPDSLPYSFEVSKAARILRDSSYIAERYWIDIYYPVMKSNIQITYKALHNDSVLLKELVNDAWKLTSKHQIKAYAIDESIVKTPSGKTAVVAELAGEVPTPFQFYITDSVENFLRGAVYFRTATKNDSLAPAIEYMKIDAIHLLNTLVWKKPGEKVTE
;
A
#
# COMPACT_ATOMS: atom_id res chain seq x y z
N MET A 1 75.62 0.34 -37.99
CA MET A 1 74.22 -0.10 -38.19
C MET A 1 73.42 0.35 -37.00
N LEU A 2 72.37 1.14 -37.24
CA LEU A 2 71.61 1.84 -36.20
C LEU A 2 70.86 0.87 -35.27
N ALA A 3 71.00 1.09 -33.97
CA ALA A 3 70.17 0.47 -32.93
C ALA A 3 68.81 1.19 -32.87
N GLY A 4 67.74 0.48 -33.21
CA GLY A 4 66.36 0.96 -33.09
C GLY A 4 65.77 0.60 -31.74
N ILE A 5 65.58 1.59 -30.87
CA ILE A 5 64.79 1.47 -29.63
C ILE A 5 63.33 1.75 -29.99
N ASN A 6 62.48 0.73 -29.87
CA ASN A 6 61.03 0.85 -30.04
C ASN A 6 60.40 1.13 -28.66
N VAL A 7 59.89 2.35 -28.48
CA VAL A 7 59.19 2.78 -27.26
C VAL A 7 57.72 2.38 -27.36
N LEU A 8 57.28 1.47 -26.49
CA LEU A 8 55.87 1.10 -26.34
C LEU A 8 55.18 2.14 -25.44
N VAL A 9 54.28 2.94 -26.00
CA VAL A 9 53.41 3.85 -25.25
C VAL A 9 52.23 3.05 -24.71
N ALA A 10 52.28 2.67 -23.43
CA ALA A 10 51.14 2.11 -22.72
C ALA A 10 50.20 3.26 -22.29
N GLY A 11 49.11 3.44 -23.03
CA GLY A 11 48.04 4.37 -22.65
C GLY A 11 47.20 3.79 -21.50
N CYS A 12 47.19 4.46 -20.36
CA CYS A 12 46.21 4.23 -19.29
C CYS A 12 44.82 4.59 -19.83
N ARG A 13 43.94 3.59 -20.01
CA ARG A 13 42.52 3.85 -20.22
C ARG A 13 41.91 4.15 -18.86
N ASP A 14 41.64 5.42 -18.58
CA ASP A 14 40.79 5.80 -17.47
C ASP A 14 39.43 5.11 -17.67
N THR A 15 39.19 4.08 -16.87
CA THR A 15 37.89 3.44 -16.78
C THR A 15 36.97 4.42 -16.07
N TYR A 16 36.29 5.26 -16.85
CA TYR A 16 35.22 6.11 -16.35
C TYR A 16 34.10 5.22 -15.83
N SER A 17 34.13 4.93 -14.53
CA SER A 17 33.03 4.28 -13.84
C SER A 17 31.96 5.34 -13.56
N PRO A 18 30.79 5.28 -14.20
CA PRO A 18 29.75 6.27 -13.98
C PRO A 18 29.35 6.22 -12.50
N LYS A 19 29.34 7.40 -11.84
CA LYS A 19 28.85 7.51 -10.46
C LYS A 19 27.45 6.87 -10.38
N PRO A 20 27.17 6.03 -9.38
CA PRO A 20 25.85 5.45 -9.21
C PRO A 20 24.83 6.58 -9.18
N LYS A 21 23.76 6.45 -9.97
CA LYS A 21 22.68 7.45 -10.01
C LYS A 21 22.13 7.58 -8.60
N GLY A 22 22.42 8.72 -7.94
CA GLY A 22 21.86 9.04 -6.64
C GLY A 22 20.36 9.20 -6.81
N TYR A 23 19.59 8.23 -6.30
CA TYR A 23 18.14 8.38 -6.21
C TYR A 23 17.82 9.53 -5.25
N ASN A 24 16.75 10.26 -5.52
CA ASN A 24 16.23 11.25 -4.58
C ASN A 24 15.90 10.53 -3.26
N ARG A 25 16.64 10.82 -2.20
CA ARG A 25 16.35 10.28 -0.87
C ARG A 25 15.01 10.87 -0.44
N LEU A 26 13.95 10.07 -0.47
CA LEU A 26 12.66 10.47 0.08
C LEU A 26 12.85 10.77 1.57
N GLN A 27 12.59 12.01 1.96
CA GLN A 27 12.51 12.38 3.37
C GLN A 27 11.11 11.99 3.85
N LEU A 28 11.03 10.86 4.53
CA LEU A 28 9.79 10.36 5.12
C LEU A 28 9.70 10.87 6.56
N ALA A 29 8.52 11.37 6.93
CA ALA A 29 8.26 11.78 8.31
C ALA A 29 8.27 10.54 9.22
N PRO A 30 8.47 10.71 10.54
CA PRO A 30 8.22 9.64 11.49
C PRO A 30 6.76 9.15 11.42
N HIS A 31 6.55 7.87 11.74
CA HIS A 31 5.21 7.31 11.89
C HIS A 31 4.54 7.91 13.13
N GLU A 32 3.59 8.80 12.90
CA GLU A 32 2.73 9.37 13.92
C GLU A 32 1.28 9.28 13.46
N TYR A 33 0.39 8.92 14.37
CA TYR A 33 -0.99 8.59 14.01
C TYR A 33 -2.01 9.49 14.70
N VAL A 34 -3.16 9.64 14.06
CA VAL A 34 -4.35 10.33 14.58
C VAL A 34 -5.58 9.51 14.23
N SER A 35 -6.61 9.53 15.08
CA SER A 35 -7.86 8.81 14.80
C SER A 35 -8.62 9.44 13.63
N LEU A 36 -9.32 8.60 12.86
CA LEU A 36 -10.24 9.06 11.84
C LEU A 36 -11.39 9.92 12.41
N PRO A 37 -11.95 10.85 11.61
CA PRO A 37 -13.16 11.58 11.99
C PRO A 37 -14.35 10.66 12.29
N ASP A 38 -15.25 11.10 13.19
CA ASP A 38 -16.38 10.28 13.68
C ASP A 38 -17.55 10.11 12.69
N SER A 39 -17.33 10.26 11.39
CA SER A 39 -18.40 10.24 10.36
C SER A 39 -18.54 8.90 9.61
N LEU A 40 -17.65 7.95 9.89
CA LEU A 40 -17.55 6.66 9.18
C LEU A 40 -18.05 5.49 10.05
N PRO A 41 -18.59 4.41 9.46
CA PRO A 41 -19.04 3.20 10.17
C PRO A 41 -17.87 2.35 10.72
N TYR A 42 -16.65 2.81 10.53
CA TYR A 42 -15.42 2.25 11.07
C TYR A 42 -14.56 3.39 11.61
N SER A 43 -13.64 3.04 12.51
CA SER A 43 -12.56 3.91 12.99
C SER A 43 -11.24 3.16 12.91
N PHE A 44 -10.17 3.90 12.68
CA PHE A 44 -8.80 3.44 12.81
C PHE A 44 -7.89 4.67 12.90
N GLU A 45 -6.62 4.44 13.19
CA GLU A 45 -5.63 5.50 13.19
C GLU A 45 -4.97 5.64 11.82
N VAL A 46 -4.70 6.88 11.42
CA VAL A 46 -4.09 7.25 10.15
C VAL A 46 -2.86 8.12 10.36
N SER A 47 -1.91 8.01 9.45
CA SER A 47 -0.66 8.78 9.47
C SER A 47 -0.94 10.29 9.44
N LYS A 48 -0.30 11.07 10.32
CA LYS A 48 -0.30 12.55 10.28
C LYS A 48 0.30 13.10 8.98
N ALA A 49 1.11 12.30 8.30
CA ALA A 49 1.68 12.62 6.99
C ALA A 49 0.67 12.49 5.84
N ALA A 50 -0.52 11.94 6.10
CA ALA A 50 -1.56 11.72 5.10
C ALA A 50 -2.70 12.76 5.18
N ARG A 51 -3.45 12.84 4.08
CA ARG A 51 -4.70 13.60 3.97
C ARG A 51 -5.83 12.62 3.67
N ILE A 52 -6.93 12.76 4.41
CA ILE A 52 -8.13 11.97 4.14
C ILE A 52 -8.94 12.67 3.06
N LEU A 53 -9.10 11.99 1.93
CA LEU A 53 -9.87 12.43 0.79
C LEU A 53 -11.07 11.50 0.63
N ARG A 54 -12.16 12.04 0.08
CA ARG A 54 -13.25 11.20 -0.42
C ARG A 54 -12.81 10.53 -1.72
N ASP A 55 -13.14 9.26 -1.89
CA ASP A 55 -12.90 8.58 -3.17
C ASP A 55 -13.65 9.32 -4.29
N SER A 56 -12.91 9.74 -5.32
CA SER A 56 -13.42 10.53 -6.44
C SER A 56 -13.90 9.67 -7.62
N SER A 57 -13.83 8.35 -7.51
CA SER A 57 -14.27 7.43 -8.56
C SER A 57 -15.77 7.51 -8.79
N TYR A 58 -16.21 7.31 -10.04
CA TYR A 58 -17.64 7.29 -10.38
C TYR A 58 -18.42 6.21 -9.62
N ILE A 59 -17.75 5.11 -9.26
CA ILE A 59 -18.33 4.00 -8.50
C ILE A 59 -18.17 4.16 -6.99
N ALA A 60 -17.63 5.30 -6.52
CA ALA A 60 -17.33 5.50 -5.11
C ALA A 60 -18.61 5.56 -4.27
N GLU A 61 -18.62 4.74 -3.22
CA GLU A 61 -19.71 4.77 -2.23
C GLU A 61 -19.42 5.75 -1.08
N ARG A 62 -20.47 6.06 -0.32
CA ARG A 62 -20.46 7.11 0.71
C ARG A 62 -19.30 7.00 1.70
N TYR A 63 -18.91 5.77 2.05
CA TYR A 63 -17.92 5.50 3.10
C TYR A 63 -16.56 5.06 2.54
N TRP A 64 -16.31 5.30 1.25
CA TRP A 64 -15.01 5.05 0.65
C TRP A 64 -14.13 6.29 0.76
N ILE A 65 -12.88 6.07 1.14
CA ILE A 65 -11.91 7.14 1.38
C ILE A 65 -10.57 6.78 0.78
N ASP A 66 -9.81 7.82 0.46
CA ASP A 66 -8.40 7.73 0.09
C ASP A 66 -7.55 8.38 1.18
N ILE A 67 -6.61 7.62 1.73
CA ILE A 67 -5.59 8.11 2.65
C ILE A 67 -4.38 8.51 1.80
N TYR A 68 -4.36 9.76 1.35
CA TYR A 68 -3.40 10.26 0.37
C TYR A 68 -2.13 10.80 1.02
N TYR A 69 -0.97 10.37 0.54
CA TYR A 69 0.35 10.79 1.00
C TYR A 69 1.00 11.72 -0.03
N PRO A 70 1.04 13.05 0.21
CA PRO A 70 1.51 14.01 -0.78
C PRO A 70 2.96 13.83 -1.21
N VAL A 71 3.84 13.46 -0.27
CA VAL A 71 5.28 13.25 -0.52
C VAL A 71 5.52 12.11 -1.51
N MET A 72 4.75 11.03 -1.37
CA MET A 72 4.89 9.81 -2.17
C MET A 72 3.98 9.82 -3.41
N LYS A 73 3.00 10.73 -3.47
CA LYS A 73 1.98 10.82 -4.54
C LYS A 73 1.22 9.50 -4.71
N SER A 74 0.93 8.86 -3.60
CA SER A 74 0.30 7.55 -3.47
C SER A 74 -0.80 7.62 -2.42
N ASN A 75 -1.68 6.63 -2.41
CA ASN A 75 -2.80 6.56 -1.46
C ASN A 75 -3.00 5.14 -0.96
N ILE A 76 -3.55 5.01 0.24
CA ILE A 76 -4.23 3.78 0.66
C ILE A 76 -5.70 3.99 0.34
N GLN A 77 -6.21 3.24 -0.63
CA GLN A 77 -7.63 3.25 -0.97
C GLN A 77 -8.36 2.33 0.01
N ILE A 78 -9.42 2.84 0.63
CA ILE A 78 -10.28 2.10 1.55
C ILE A 78 -11.68 2.02 0.96
N THR A 79 -12.16 0.80 0.75
CA THR A 79 -13.54 0.54 0.37
C THR A 79 -14.27 -0.19 1.49
N TYR A 80 -15.55 0.13 1.65
CA TYR A 80 -16.40 -0.40 2.69
C TYR A 80 -17.75 -0.83 2.12
N LYS A 81 -18.25 -1.96 2.61
CA LYS A 81 -19.56 -2.52 2.31
C LYS A 81 -20.23 -2.96 3.60
N ALA A 82 -21.47 -2.53 3.78
CA ALA A 82 -22.34 -3.10 4.79
C ALA A 82 -22.93 -4.41 4.23
N LEU A 83 -22.81 -5.51 4.98
CA LEU A 83 -23.23 -6.84 4.56
C LEU A 83 -24.69 -7.13 4.88
N HIS A 84 -25.23 -6.55 5.95
CA HIS A 84 -26.63 -6.78 6.39
C HIS A 84 -26.99 -8.28 6.48
N ASN A 85 -26.04 -9.09 6.96
CA ASN A 85 -26.12 -10.54 7.09
C ASN A 85 -26.31 -11.31 5.76
N ASP A 86 -25.97 -10.69 4.62
CA ASP A 86 -26.01 -11.31 3.30
C ASP A 86 -24.73 -12.12 3.02
N SER A 87 -24.82 -13.42 3.25
CA SER A 87 -23.73 -14.37 2.98
C SER A 87 -23.37 -14.51 1.49
N VAL A 88 -24.30 -14.23 0.57
CA VAL A 88 -24.03 -14.29 -0.88
C VAL A 88 -23.16 -13.09 -1.26
N LEU A 89 -23.55 -11.90 -0.81
CA LEU A 89 -22.77 -10.68 -0.99
C LEU A 89 -21.37 -10.80 -0.38
N LEU A 90 -21.25 -11.37 0.83
CA LEU A 90 -19.93 -11.61 1.44
C LEU A 90 -19.05 -12.49 0.53
N LYS A 91 -19.59 -13.58 0.00
CA LYS A 91 -18.86 -14.48 -0.89
C LYS A 91 -18.44 -13.78 -2.19
N GLU A 92 -19.30 -12.92 -2.75
CA GLU A 92 -18.97 -12.12 -3.92
C GLU A 92 -17.81 -11.16 -3.64
N LEU A 93 -17.86 -10.43 -2.53
CA LEU A 93 -16.82 -9.47 -2.13
C LEU A 93 -15.47 -10.14 -1.87
N VAL A 94 -15.47 -11.30 -1.21
CA VAL A 94 -14.25 -12.11 -1.00
C VAL A 94 -13.67 -12.57 -2.34
N ASN A 95 -14.51 -13.11 -3.24
CA ASN A 95 -14.07 -13.54 -4.56
C ASN A 95 -13.52 -12.37 -5.38
N ASP A 96 -14.12 -11.19 -5.29
CA ASP A 96 -13.67 -10.01 -6.03
C ASP A 96 -12.37 -9.46 -5.46
N ALA A 97 -12.19 -9.47 -4.13
CA ALA A 97 -10.90 -9.15 -3.50
C ALA A 97 -9.79 -10.09 -3.98
N TRP A 98 -10.08 -11.39 -4.07
CA TRP A 98 -9.15 -12.39 -4.60
C TRP A 98 -8.85 -12.14 -6.09
N LYS A 99 -9.87 -11.96 -6.94
CA LYS A 99 -9.68 -11.67 -8.38
C LYS A 99 -8.83 -10.42 -8.61
N LEU A 100 -9.04 -9.35 -7.84
CA LEU A 100 -8.26 -8.11 -7.96
C LEU A 100 -6.79 -8.33 -7.62
N THR A 101 -6.52 -9.11 -6.56
CA THR A 101 -5.17 -9.51 -6.19
C THR A 101 -4.52 -10.34 -7.31
N SER A 102 -5.23 -11.35 -7.81
CA SER A 102 -4.76 -12.25 -8.87
C SER A 102 -4.58 -11.57 -10.23
N LYS A 103 -5.34 -10.52 -10.57
CA LYS A 103 -5.17 -9.78 -11.84
C LYS A 103 -3.79 -9.11 -11.97
N HIS A 104 -3.14 -8.81 -10.86
CA HIS A 104 -1.79 -8.25 -10.87
C HIS A 104 -0.67 -9.31 -11.00
N GLN A 105 -1.02 -10.60 -10.98
CA GLN A 105 -0.08 -11.71 -11.15
C GLN A 105 0.71 -11.68 -12.47
N ILE A 106 0.16 -11.04 -13.52
CA ILE A 106 0.82 -10.92 -14.82
C ILE A 106 2.10 -10.05 -14.73
N LYS A 107 2.17 -9.12 -13.76
CA LYS A 107 3.32 -8.21 -13.55
C LYS A 107 4.06 -8.43 -12.24
N ALA A 108 3.45 -9.17 -11.30
CA ALA A 108 4.08 -9.50 -10.03
C ALA A 108 5.10 -10.63 -10.23
N TYR A 109 6.29 -10.47 -9.65
CA TYR A 109 7.27 -11.55 -9.56
C TYR A 109 6.85 -12.61 -8.54
N ALA A 110 6.15 -12.18 -7.48
CA ALA A 110 5.62 -13.05 -6.43
C ALA A 110 4.37 -12.42 -5.80
N ILE A 111 3.49 -13.27 -5.28
CA ILE A 111 2.35 -12.89 -4.44
C ILE A 111 2.46 -13.73 -3.16
N ASP A 112 2.51 -13.08 -2.02
CA ASP A 112 2.44 -13.73 -0.71
C ASP A 112 1.11 -13.37 -0.04
N GLU A 113 0.24 -14.37 0.13
CA GLU A 113 -1.07 -14.23 0.75
C GLU A 113 -1.07 -14.92 2.11
N SER A 114 -1.48 -14.19 3.15
CA SER A 114 -1.50 -14.71 4.51
C SER A 114 -2.74 -14.27 5.27
N ILE A 115 -3.16 -15.11 6.22
CA ILE A 115 -4.20 -14.79 7.19
C ILE A 115 -3.52 -14.24 8.44
N VAL A 116 -3.86 -13.01 8.81
CA VAL A 116 -3.32 -12.33 9.99
C VAL A 116 -4.41 -12.09 11.03
N LYS A 117 -4.02 -12.05 12.30
CA LYS A 117 -4.89 -11.66 13.41
C LYS A 117 -4.45 -10.32 13.95
N THR A 118 -5.39 -9.38 14.06
CA THR A 118 -5.14 -8.09 14.69
C THR A 118 -5.05 -8.25 16.21
N PRO A 119 -4.43 -7.31 16.95
CA PRO A 119 -4.40 -7.33 18.41
C PRO A 119 -5.80 -7.39 19.04
N SER A 120 -6.80 -6.82 18.37
CA SER A 120 -8.21 -6.88 18.80
C SER A 120 -8.92 -8.22 18.48
N GLY A 121 -8.20 -9.21 17.95
CA GLY A 121 -8.70 -10.55 17.65
C GLY A 121 -9.43 -10.70 16.32
N LYS A 122 -9.43 -9.68 15.45
CA LYS A 122 -10.06 -9.75 14.12
C LYS A 122 -9.15 -10.49 13.14
N THR A 123 -9.74 -11.24 12.23
CA THR A 123 -9.01 -11.95 11.17
C THR A 123 -9.05 -11.14 9.88
N ALA A 124 -7.89 -10.90 9.29
CA ALA A 124 -7.76 -10.26 7.99
C ALA A 124 -6.97 -11.15 7.04
N VAL A 125 -7.20 -10.97 5.75
CA VAL A 125 -6.36 -11.56 4.70
C VAL A 125 -5.53 -10.44 4.11
N VAL A 126 -4.22 -10.65 4.04
CA VAL A 126 -3.24 -9.71 3.52
C VAL A 126 -2.55 -10.35 2.32
N ALA A 127 -2.32 -9.56 1.28
CA ALA A 127 -1.57 -9.95 0.11
C ALA A 127 -0.46 -8.93 -0.18
N GLU A 128 0.77 -9.41 -0.25
CA GLU A 128 1.93 -8.63 -0.68
C GLU A 128 2.33 -9.04 -2.10
N LEU A 129 2.52 -8.04 -2.97
CA LEU A 129 2.86 -8.25 -4.37
C LEU A 129 4.22 -7.63 -4.65
N ALA A 130 5.18 -8.47 -5.06
CA ALA A 130 6.52 -8.03 -5.43
C ALA A 130 6.61 -7.73 -6.94
N GLY A 131 7.42 -6.75 -7.33
CA GLY A 131 7.64 -6.36 -8.72
C GLY A 131 6.94 -5.06 -9.14
N GLU A 132 6.90 -4.80 -10.44
CA GLU A 132 6.35 -3.57 -11.02
C GLU A 132 4.81 -3.56 -11.01
N VAL A 133 4.24 -3.61 -9.82
CA VAL A 133 2.80 -3.61 -9.56
C VAL A 133 2.37 -2.26 -8.99
N PRO A 134 1.22 -1.72 -9.42
CA PRO A 134 0.69 -0.48 -8.86
C PRO A 134 0.17 -0.67 -7.43
N THR A 135 -0.08 -1.90 -7.00
CA THR A 135 -0.70 -2.24 -5.72
C THR A 135 0.13 -3.27 -4.95
N PRO A 136 1.29 -2.87 -4.38
CA PRO A 136 2.23 -3.80 -3.73
C PRO A 136 1.70 -4.41 -2.43
N PHE A 137 0.64 -3.84 -1.84
CA PHE A 137 0.05 -4.33 -0.60
C PHE A 137 -1.47 -4.16 -0.61
N GLN A 138 -2.18 -5.23 -0.27
CA GLN A 138 -3.64 -5.27 -0.23
C GLN A 138 -4.11 -6.07 0.98
N PHE A 139 -5.30 -5.76 1.48
CA PHE A 139 -5.92 -6.56 2.52
C PHE A 139 -7.45 -6.46 2.47
N TYR A 140 -8.13 -7.44 3.05
CA TYR A 140 -9.53 -7.31 3.40
C TYR A 140 -9.81 -7.91 4.78
N ILE A 141 -10.86 -7.41 5.43
CA ILE A 141 -11.27 -7.78 6.78
C ILE A 141 -12.78 -7.67 6.90
N THR A 142 -13.38 -8.59 7.65
CA THR A 142 -14.83 -8.64 7.86
C THR A 142 -15.16 -9.22 9.23
N ASP A 143 -16.31 -8.86 9.79
CA ASP A 143 -16.93 -9.55 10.92
C ASP A 143 -17.91 -10.66 10.48
N SER A 144 -17.96 -10.93 9.17
CA SER A 144 -18.85 -11.90 8.50
C SER A 144 -20.34 -11.57 8.52
N VAL A 145 -20.78 -10.55 9.25
CA VAL A 145 -22.21 -10.26 9.49
C VAL A 145 -22.59 -8.89 8.97
N GLU A 146 -21.87 -7.85 9.34
CA GLU A 146 -22.26 -6.46 9.08
C GLU A 146 -21.23 -5.70 8.25
N ASN A 147 -19.94 -5.99 8.41
CA ASN A 147 -18.89 -5.13 7.90
C ASN A 147 -17.94 -5.90 6.98
N PHE A 148 -17.71 -5.36 5.78
CA PHE A 148 -16.61 -5.76 4.90
C PHE A 148 -15.80 -4.52 4.53
N LEU A 149 -14.49 -4.57 4.79
CA LEU A 149 -13.55 -3.49 4.47
C LEU A 149 -12.39 -4.07 3.66
N ARG A 150 -12.01 -3.37 2.59
CA ARG A 150 -10.82 -3.67 1.80
C ARG A 150 -9.91 -2.46 1.74
N GLY A 151 -8.61 -2.70 1.84
CA GLY A 151 -7.57 -1.70 1.67
C GLY A 151 -6.60 -2.09 0.57
N ALA A 152 -6.11 -1.10 -0.18
CA ALA A 152 -5.03 -1.29 -1.15
C ALA A 152 -4.08 -0.10 -1.14
N VAL A 153 -2.80 -0.36 -0.92
CA VAL A 153 -1.73 0.64 -1.13
C VAL A 153 -1.55 0.81 -2.63
N TYR A 154 -1.77 2.01 -3.14
CA TYR A 154 -1.75 2.31 -4.57
C TYR A 154 -0.67 3.34 -4.92
N PHE A 155 0.19 2.98 -5.86
CA PHE A 155 1.19 3.83 -6.49
C PHE A 155 0.82 4.08 -7.95
N ARG A 156 0.76 5.37 -8.34
CA ARG A 156 0.46 5.78 -9.73
C ARG A 156 1.51 5.34 -10.75
N THR A 157 2.75 5.15 -10.31
CA THR A 157 3.89 4.83 -11.19
C THR A 157 4.44 3.46 -10.82
N ALA A 158 4.03 2.43 -11.55
CA ALA A 158 4.49 1.05 -11.32
C ALA A 158 5.92 0.77 -11.83
N THR A 159 6.52 1.67 -12.62
CA THR A 159 7.66 1.38 -13.50
C THR A 159 9.06 1.64 -12.92
N LYS A 160 9.20 1.89 -11.60
CA LYS A 160 10.52 2.13 -10.95
C LYS A 160 10.57 1.64 -9.51
N ASN A 161 10.44 0.33 -9.33
CA ASN A 161 10.26 -0.29 -8.00
C ASN A 161 11.42 0.00 -7.02
N ASP A 162 12.67 0.02 -7.48
CA ASP A 162 13.84 0.22 -6.60
C ASP A 162 13.91 1.63 -5.99
N SER A 163 13.32 2.64 -6.64
CA SER A 163 13.22 4.00 -6.07
C SER A 163 12.05 4.16 -5.10
N LEU A 164 11.05 3.26 -5.18
CA LEU A 164 9.82 3.35 -4.40
C LEU A 164 9.83 2.44 -3.18
N ALA A 165 10.75 1.46 -3.09
CA ALA A 165 10.81 0.53 -1.96
C ALA A 165 10.71 1.20 -0.58
N PRO A 166 11.42 2.32 -0.27
CA PRO A 166 11.25 3.00 1.02
C PRO A 166 9.84 3.56 1.24
N ALA A 167 9.19 4.07 0.18
CA ALA A 167 7.81 4.56 0.25
C ALA A 167 6.80 3.42 0.39
N ILE A 168 7.03 2.30 -0.29
CA ILE A 168 6.19 1.10 -0.22
C ILE A 168 6.23 0.55 1.21
N GLU A 169 7.42 0.34 1.77
CA GLU A 169 7.56 -0.18 3.13
C GLU A 169 6.96 0.77 4.18
N TYR A 170 7.17 2.08 4.02
CA TYR A 170 6.54 3.08 4.88
C TYR A 170 5.01 2.98 4.85
N MET A 171 4.41 2.91 3.67
CA MET A 171 2.95 2.80 3.55
C MET A 171 2.41 1.43 3.98
N LYS A 172 3.19 0.37 3.85
CA LYS A 172 2.85 -0.96 4.39
C LYS A 172 2.76 -0.93 5.91
N ILE A 173 3.73 -0.31 6.58
CA ILE A 173 3.69 -0.10 8.03
C ILE A 173 2.42 0.66 8.43
N ASP A 174 2.10 1.75 7.74
CA ASP A 174 0.89 2.54 8.02
C ASP A 174 -0.40 1.76 7.72
N ALA A 175 -0.43 0.90 6.69
CA ALA A 175 -1.58 0.05 6.37
C ALA A 175 -1.79 -1.06 7.41
N ILE A 176 -0.71 -1.65 7.93
CA ILE A 176 -0.78 -2.64 9.03
C ILE A 176 -1.22 -1.96 10.32
N HIS A 177 -0.74 -0.75 10.62
CA HIS A 177 -1.18 0.01 11.79
C HIS A 177 -2.68 0.33 11.74
N LEU A 178 -3.15 0.79 10.58
CA LEU A 178 -4.57 0.99 10.30
C LEU A 178 -5.36 -0.29 10.57
N LEU A 179 -4.91 -1.42 10.01
CA LEU A 179 -5.57 -2.71 10.18
C LEU A 179 -5.63 -3.14 11.65
N ASN A 180 -4.54 -2.92 12.39
CA ASN A 180 -4.44 -3.28 13.81
C ASN A 180 -5.31 -2.42 14.73
N THR A 181 -5.53 -1.17 14.35
CA THR A 181 -6.36 -0.20 15.10
C THR A 181 -7.80 -0.14 14.62
N LEU A 182 -8.20 -1.01 13.67
CA LEU A 182 -9.54 -1.04 13.13
C LEU A 182 -10.59 -1.42 14.18
N VAL A 183 -11.58 -0.55 14.32
CA VAL A 183 -12.78 -0.75 15.14
C VAL A 183 -14.02 -0.55 14.27
N TRP A 184 -14.94 -1.51 14.33
CA TRP A 184 -16.28 -1.37 13.76
C TRP A 184 -17.13 -0.50 14.66
N LYS A 185 -17.82 0.49 14.11
CA LYS A 185 -18.79 1.28 14.88
C LYS A 185 -20.17 0.66 14.72
N LYS A 186 -20.94 0.63 15.80
CA LYS A 186 -22.36 0.29 15.68
C LYS A 186 -23.08 1.41 14.94
N PRO A 187 -24.11 1.10 14.13
CA PRO A 187 -25.01 2.12 13.61
C PRO A 187 -25.58 2.97 14.75
N GLY A 188 -25.19 4.25 14.83
CA GLY A 188 -25.72 5.22 15.81
C GLY A 188 -24.94 5.38 17.12
N GLU A 189 -23.81 4.72 17.32
CA GLU A 189 -22.99 4.88 18.54
C GLU A 189 -21.95 5.99 18.35
N LYS A 190 -22.10 7.11 19.07
CA LYS A 190 -21.04 8.13 19.16
C LYS A 190 -19.91 7.58 20.01
N VAL A 191 -18.67 7.67 19.52
CA VAL A 191 -17.50 7.31 20.32
C VAL A 191 -17.40 8.35 21.45
N THR A 192 -17.63 7.91 22.68
CA THR A 192 -17.42 8.77 23.86
C THR A 192 -15.93 8.76 24.18
N GLU A 193 -15.36 9.96 24.28
CA GLU A 193 -13.97 10.24 24.67
C GLU A 193 -13.62 9.70 26.07
#